data_AF-A0A416DH09-F1
#
_entry.id   AF-A0A416DH09-F1
#
_cell.length_a   1.000
_cell.length_b   1.000
_cell.length_c   1.000
_cell.angle_alpha   90.00
_cell.angle_beta   90.00
_cell.angle_gamma   90.00
#
_symmetry.space_group_name_H-M   'P 1'
#
loop_
_entity.id
_entity.type
_entity.pdbx_description
1 polymer ?
#
loop_
_entity_poly.entity_id
_entity_poly.type
_entity_poly.pdbx_seq_one_letter_code
_entity_poly.pdbx_strand_id
1 'polypeptide(L)'
;MGFRFRKSFKIAPGVRVNVGKKSVGISAGVKGARVSVNSSGRKTTTVGLPGTGLSYSKTEKIGGSKTSIRSSSSNNAQPIRPDLQPAQPQEEKKKNGCCGCAVYAFIALLIIGALGSCIGGTDDKDKQTDTANDGTQAAVITQLTQTSDAVTEIDLGSSQTLTYTVDPSDFAMTADAVYATTSDSDVLAVSAECLSDPARVEVTLTGKAAGTADYTVRAADSDVQQTGQVTVHDRAAEQEAAEKAAAEKAAQEQASAEAAATQQAAQEQAAAQQSETVYITPSGKRWHRSASCAGKNARAVTMDQVGSRTPCQKCA
;
A
#
# COMPACT_ATOMS: atom_id res chain seq x y z
N MET A 1 9.03 -45.54 21.11
CA MET A 1 8.93 -45.17 19.68
C MET A 1 8.07 -43.91 19.56
N GLY A 2 8.66 -42.72 19.56
CA GLY A 2 7.89 -41.46 19.59
C GLY A 2 7.48 -40.98 18.21
N PHE A 3 6.20 -40.68 17.99
CA PHE A 3 5.69 -40.11 16.74
C PHE A 3 6.39 -38.77 16.41
N ARG A 4 6.96 -38.67 15.20
CA ARG A 4 7.61 -37.48 14.68
C ARG A 4 6.69 -36.78 13.68
N PHE A 5 6.08 -35.67 14.09
CA PHE A 5 5.28 -34.83 13.19
C PHE A 5 6.15 -33.80 12.46
N ARG A 6 6.17 -33.89 11.13
CA ARG A 6 6.71 -32.87 10.22
C ARG A 6 5.81 -32.81 9.00
N LYS A 7 5.17 -31.67 8.76
CA LYS A 7 4.29 -31.46 7.60
C LYS A 7 4.75 -30.20 6.87
N SER A 8 4.95 -30.32 5.56
CA SER A 8 5.22 -29.18 4.68
C SER A 8 4.14 -29.12 3.61
N PHE A 9 3.52 -27.95 3.44
CA PHE A 9 2.51 -27.72 2.42
C PHE A 9 2.78 -26.40 1.68
N LYS A 10 2.42 -26.38 0.39
CA LYS A 10 2.53 -25.21 -0.48
C LYS A 10 1.21 -24.44 -0.37
N ILE A 11 1.29 -23.14 -0.18
CA ILE A 11 0.10 -22.26 -0.10
C ILE A 11 -0.10 -21.54 -1.43
N ALA A 12 1.01 -21.14 -2.07
CA ALA A 12 1.03 -20.48 -3.37
C ALA A 12 2.32 -20.86 -4.13
N PRO A 13 2.41 -20.66 -5.46
CA PRO A 13 3.67 -20.80 -6.19
C PRO A 13 4.76 -19.92 -5.56
N GLY A 14 5.85 -20.54 -5.08
CA GLY A 14 6.95 -19.85 -4.40
C GLY A 14 6.80 -19.68 -2.89
N VAL A 15 5.64 -19.98 -2.29
CA VAL A 15 5.42 -19.87 -0.83
C VAL A 15 5.09 -21.23 -0.22
N ARG A 16 5.90 -21.65 0.76
CA ARG A 16 5.73 -22.91 1.49
C ARG A 16 5.79 -22.71 3.00
N VAL A 17 4.99 -23.49 3.71
CA VAL A 17 4.99 -23.53 5.18
C VAL A 17 5.46 -24.89 5.65
N ASN A 18 6.32 -24.89 6.66
CA ASN A 18 6.91 -26.06 7.28
C ASN A 18 6.55 -26.09 8.77
N VAL A 19 5.75 -27.07 9.17
CA VAL A 19 5.30 -27.27 10.53
C VAL A 19 6.05 -28.48 11.10
N GLY A 20 6.80 -28.28 12.17
CA GLY A 20 7.47 -29.35 12.92
C GLY A 20 7.23 -29.23 14.42
N LYS A 21 7.50 -30.31 15.17
CA LYS A 21 7.24 -30.42 16.62
C LYS A 21 7.70 -29.23 17.49
N LYS A 22 8.77 -28.53 17.10
CA LYS A 22 9.37 -27.43 17.88
C LYS A 22 9.31 -26.07 17.18
N SER A 23 8.93 -26.01 15.90
CA SER A 23 8.99 -24.76 15.14
C SER A 23 8.11 -24.77 13.90
N VAL A 24 7.58 -23.60 13.56
CA VAL A 24 6.87 -23.33 12.32
C VAL A 24 7.68 -22.35 11.49
N GLY A 25 7.93 -22.66 10.23
CA GLY A 25 8.68 -21.80 9.33
C GLY A 25 7.95 -21.54 8.02
N ILE A 26 8.09 -20.32 7.53
CA ILE A 26 7.54 -19.86 6.25
C ILE A 26 8.72 -19.58 5.32
N SER A 27 8.67 -20.05 4.08
CA SER A 27 9.60 -19.67 3.04
C SER A 27 8.84 -19.08 1.86
N ALA A 28 9.26 -17.91 1.40
CA ALA A 28 8.70 -17.23 0.23
C ALA A 28 9.84 -16.92 -0.74
N GLY A 29 9.67 -17.28 -2.01
CA GLY A 29 10.65 -16.97 -3.05
C GLY A 29 10.54 -17.81 -4.31
N VAL A 30 11.15 -17.27 -5.36
CA VAL A 30 11.28 -17.90 -6.68
C VAL A 30 12.66 -18.56 -6.82
N LYS A 31 12.85 -19.33 -7.90
CA LYS A 31 14.12 -20.00 -8.17
C LYS A 31 15.20 -18.94 -8.44
N GLY A 32 16.05 -18.70 -7.44
CA GLY A 32 17.10 -17.69 -7.47
C GLY A 32 16.98 -16.63 -6.37
N ALA A 33 15.79 -16.35 -5.83
CA ALA A 33 15.62 -15.40 -4.74
C ALA A 33 14.61 -15.92 -3.73
N ARG A 34 15.06 -16.32 -2.53
CA ARG A 34 14.19 -16.83 -1.47
C ARG A 34 14.54 -16.31 -0.09
N VAL A 35 13.51 -16.08 0.70
CA VAL A 35 13.62 -15.76 2.13
C VAL A 35 12.87 -16.82 2.91
N SER A 36 13.52 -17.36 3.94
CA SER A 36 12.88 -18.28 4.89
C SER A 36 13.03 -17.78 6.31
N VAL A 37 11.92 -17.76 7.04
CA VAL A 37 11.85 -17.37 8.45
C VAL A 37 11.30 -18.55 9.23
N ASN A 38 11.93 -18.88 10.35
CA ASN A 38 11.47 -19.93 11.26
C ASN A 38 11.14 -19.35 12.63
N SER A 39 10.16 -19.92 13.34
CA SER A 39 9.77 -19.53 14.70
C SER A 39 10.88 -19.77 15.74
N SER A 40 11.95 -20.47 15.37
CA SER A 40 13.20 -20.58 16.15
C SER A 40 14.13 -19.36 16.00
N GLY A 41 13.67 -18.29 15.35
CA GLY A 41 14.41 -17.05 15.13
C GLY A 41 15.40 -17.08 13.97
N ARG A 42 15.53 -18.19 13.21
CA ARG A 42 16.45 -18.22 12.05
C ARG A 42 15.79 -17.59 10.82
N LYS A 43 16.42 -16.54 10.27
CA LYS A 43 16.11 -15.95 8.96
C LYS A 43 17.22 -16.28 7.98
N THR A 44 16.88 -16.90 6.85
CA THR A 44 17.84 -17.18 5.77
C THR A 44 17.37 -16.51 4.50
N THR A 45 18.20 -15.62 3.95
CA THR A 45 17.98 -14.97 2.66
C THR A 45 18.98 -15.54 1.67
N THR A 46 18.49 -16.03 0.55
CA THR A 46 19.30 -16.58 -0.54
C THR A 46 19.00 -15.81 -1.81
N VAL A 47 20.05 -15.29 -2.45
CA VAL A 47 19.99 -14.63 -3.77
C VAL A 47 21.02 -15.31 -4.66
N GLY A 48 20.62 -15.71 -5.86
CA GLY A 48 21.43 -16.46 -6.79
C GLY A 48 20.86 -16.37 -8.20
N LEU A 49 21.76 -16.37 -9.17
CA LEU A 49 21.40 -16.24 -10.57
C LEU A 49 21.05 -17.63 -11.12
N PRO A 50 19.86 -17.82 -11.71
CA PRO A 50 19.45 -19.12 -12.25
C PRO A 50 20.35 -19.50 -13.43
N GLY A 51 20.87 -20.73 -13.44
CA GLY A 51 21.67 -21.27 -14.53
C GLY A 51 23.19 -20.99 -14.46
N THR A 52 23.67 -20.16 -13.52
CA THR A 52 25.09 -19.77 -13.44
C THR A 52 25.87 -20.46 -12.32
N GLY A 53 25.19 -21.21 -11.44
CA GLY A 53 25.82 -21.87 -10.28
C GLY A 53 26.21 -20.93 -9.14
N LEU A 54 26.03 -19.62 -9.29
CA LEU A 54 26.39 -18.60 -8.29
C LEU A 54 25.20 -18.29 -7.37
N SER A 55 25.35 -18.57 -6.07
CA SER A 55 24.36 -18.22 -5.06
C SER A 55 25.01 -17.72 -3.78
N TYR A 56 24.50 -16.62 -3.23
CA TYR A 56 24.86 -16.09 -1.93
C TYR A 56 23.71 -16.33 -0.94
N SER A 57 24.02 -16.90 0.22
CA SER A 57 23.04 -17.14 1.29
C SER A 57 23.52 -16.58 2.62
N LYS A 58 22.70 -15.76 3.26
CA LYS A 58 22.97 -15.20 4.58
C LYS A 58 21.94 -15.73 5.58
N THR A 59 22.40 -16.29 6.69
CA THR A 59 21.54 -16.77 7.79
C THR A 59 21.80 -15.95 9.05
N GLU A 60 20.74 -15.36 9.60
CA GLU A 60 20.78 -14.54 10.82
C GLU A 60 19.84 -15.11 11.89
N LYS A 61 20.16 -14.88 13.16
CA LYS A 61 19.28 -15.21 14.30
C LYS A 61 18.60 -13.92 14.79
N ILE A 62 17.30 -13.86 14.63
CA ILE A 62 16.40 -12.86 15.20
C ILE A 62 16.23 -13.20 16.69
N GLY A 63 16.69 -12.33 17.58
CA GLY A 63 16.43 -12.41 19.03
C GLY A 63 17.50 -13.06 19.91
N GLY A 64 18.75 -13.21 19.44
CA GLY A 64 19.87 -13.64 20.30
C GLY A 64 20.70 -12.46 20.80
N SER A 65 20.69 -12.19 22.11
CA SER A 65 21.71 -11.33 22.72
C SER A 65 23.10 -11.89 22.42
N LYS A 66 24.04 -10.98 22.15
CA LYS A 66 25.42 -11.33 21.80
C LYS A 66 26.15 -11.81 23.07
N THR A 67 26.02 -13.08 23.42
CA THR A 67 26.95 -13.69 24.37
C THR A 67 28.28 -13.87 23.66
N SER A 68 29.23 -13.00 23.98
CA SER A 68 30.65 -13.17 23.72
C SER A 68 31.12 -14.49 24.33
N ILE A 69 31.50 -15.45 23.50
CA ILE A 69 32.32 -16.58 23.92
C ILE A 69 33.55 -16.59 23.02
N ARG A 70 34.69 -16.39 23.68
CA ARG A 70 36.04 -16.50 23.14
C ARG A 70 36.25 -17.87 22.48
N SER A 71 37.03 -17.85 21.42
CA SER A 71 37.55 -19.00 20.68
C SER A 71 38.49 -19.87 21.54
N SER A 72 38.30 -21.18 21.46
CA SER A 72 39.34 -22.24 21.38
C SER A 72 38.62 -23.61 21.31
N SER A 73 38.60 -24.24 20.15
CA SER A 73 39.52 -25.31 19.72
C SER A 73 39.17 -26.69 20.29
N SER A 74 38.53 -27.55 19.48
CA SER A 74 38.87 -28.99 19.38
C SER A 74 38.07 -29.70 18.26
N ASN A 75 38.80 -30.01 17.20
CA ASN A 75 38.74 -31.16 16.28
C ASN A 75 37.53 -32.12 16.32
N ASN A 76 36.84 -32.28 15.17
CA ASN A 76 36.65 -33.61 14.56
C ASN A 76 36.33 -33.51 13.05
N ALA A 77 37.28 -34.04 12.25
CA ALA A 77 37.24 -34.67 10.91
C ALA A 77 35.87 -35.08 10.30
N GLN A 78 35.55 -35.11 8.99
CA GLN A 78 36.17 -35.02 7.63
C GLN A 78 34.98 -35.10 6.58
N PRO A 79 35.12 -35.10 5.22
CA PRO A 79 36.27 -34.91 4.34
C PRO A 79 36.10 -33.85 3.19
N ILE A 80 37.25 -33.64 2.54
CA ILE A 80 37.68 -32.74 1.46
C ILE A 80 36.91 -32.77 0.12
N ARG A 81 36.75 -31.59 -0.52
CA ARG A 81 36.97 -31.38 -1.96
C ARG A 81 37.63 -30.00 -2.25
N PRO A 82 38.41 -29.88 -3.34
CA PRO A 82 39.45 -28.85 -3.50
C PRO A 82 38.91 -27.48 -3.89
N ASP A 83 39.38 -26.51 -3.12
CA ASP A 83 39.78 -25.14 -3.45
C ASP A 83 39.39 -24.56 -4.82
N LEU A 84 38.56 -23.52 -4.80
CA LEU A 84 38.84 -22.28 -5.51
C LEU A 84 38.16 -21.13 -4.75
N GLN A 85 38.97 -20.39 -3.98
CA GLN A 85 38.60 -19.13 -3.33
C GLN A 85 38.20 -18.07 -4.37
N PRO A 86 37.27 -17.17 -4.01
CA PRO A 86 37.54 -15.77 -4.30
C PRO A 86 37.41 -14.89 -3.05
N ALA A 87 38.50 -14.17 -2.83
CA ALA A 87 38.65 -12.84 -2.27
C ALA A 87 37.52 -12.26 -1.40
N GLN A 88 37.90 -11.96 -0.16
CA GLN A 88 37.20 -11.01 0.71
C GLN A 88 37.31 -9.59 0.16
N PRO A 89 36.23 -8.80 0.19
CA PRO A 89 36.34 -7.39 0.54
C PRO A 89 35.86 -7.17 1.98
N GLN A 90 36.67 -6.39 2.68
CA GLN A 90 36.65 -6.11 4.10
C GLN A 90 35.38 -5.35 4.54
N GLU A 91 35.04 -5.57 5.80
CA GLU A 91 34.07 -4.79 6.56
C GLU A 91 34.37 -3.28 6.51
N GLU A 92 33.34 -2.45 6.31
CA GLU A 92 33.32 -1.14 6.96
C GLU A 92 32.00 -0.85 7.67
N LYS A 93 32.15 -0.81 9.00
CA LYS A 93 31.40 -0.17 10.08
C LYS A 93 30.03 0.46 9.77
N LYS A 94 29.02 -0.20 10.34
CA LYS A 94 27.80 0.42 10.88
C LYS A 94 28.16 1.39 12.01
N LYS A 95 27.80 2.66 11.87
CA LYS A 95 27.66 3.60 13.00
C LYS A 95 26.19 3.99 13.16
N ASN A 96 25.70 3.81 14.37
CA ASN A 96 24.42 4.36 14.82
C ASN A 96 24.67 5.83 15.19
N GLY A 97 23.70 6.71 14.94
CA GLY A 97 23.70 8.06 15.51
C GLY A 97 23.14 9.13 14.58
N CYS A 98 21.91 9.52 14.89
CA CYS A 98 21.36 10.88 14.91
C CYS A 98 22.32 12.05 14.59
N CYS A 99 21.78 13.08 13.92
CA CYS A 99 22.30 14.45 13.73
C CYS A 99 22.99 14.72 12.38
N GLY A 100 22.20 15.19 11.39
CA GLY A 100 22.69 15.68 10.09
C GLY A 100 21.91 16.89 9.56
N CYS A 101 21.13 17.57 10.40
CA CYS A 101 20.28 18.69 9.97
C CYS A 101 21.01 20.05 9.90
N ALA A 102 22.31 20.12 10.22
CA ALA A 102 23.03 21.40 10.31
C ALA A 102 23.83 21.80 9.05
N VAL A 103 23.97 20.92 8.06
CA VAL A 103 24.77 21.21 6.84
C VAL A 103 23.92 21.78 5.70
N TYR A 104 22.65 21.40 5.59
CA TYR A 104 21.73 21.97 4.59
C TYR A 104 21.27 23.41 4.92
N ALA A 105 21.28 23.79 6.21
CA ALA A 105 20.96 25.16 6.62
C ALA A 105 22.04 26.17 6.22
N PHE A 106 23.33 25.77 6.19
CA PHE A 106 24.43 26.62 5.73
C PHE A 106 24.47 26.75 4.19
N ILE A 107 24.08 25.70 3.47
CA ILE A 107 24.02 25.73 1.99
C ILE A 107 22.80 26.53 1.50
N ALA A 108 21.68 26.51 2.22
CA ALA A 108 20.51 27.34 1.91
C ALA A 108 20.74 28.84 2.21
N LEU A 109 21.48 29.17 3.27
CA LEU A 109 21.83 30.57 3.60
C LEU A 109 22.85 31.20 2.62
N LEU A 110 23.72 30.39 2.01
CA LEU A 110 24.67 30.86 1.00
C LEU A 110 24.04 31.13 -0.37
N ILE A 111 22.91 30.48 -0.70
CA ILE A 111 22.18 30.71 -1.96
C ILE A 111 21.26 31.95 -1.84
N ILE A 112 20.71 32.22 -0.65
CA ILE A 112 19.91 33.44 -0.41
C ILE A 112 20.80 34.69 -0.28
N GLY A 113 22.07 34.53 0.11
CA GLY A 113 23.04 35.63 0.22
C GLY A 113 23.64 36.14 -1.09
N ALA A 114 23.30 35.57 -2.25
CA ALA A 114 23.92 35.90 -3.54
C ALA A 114 23.04 36.68 -4.53
N LEU A 115 21.78 36.99 -4.19
CA LEU A 115 20.91 37.85 -5.03
C LEU A 115 20.43 39.13 -4.33
N GLY A 116 20.94 39.41 -3.12
CA GLY A 116 20.75 40.68 -2.43
C GLY A 116 22.00 41.56 -2.50
N SER A 117 22.28 42.16 -3.67
CA SER A 117 23.02 43.44 -3.81
C SER A 117 23.21 43.83 -5.28
N CYS A 118 22.31 44.65 -5.79
CA CYS A 118 22.63 45.70 -6.76
C CYS A 118 22.03 46.99 -6.21
N ILE A 119 22.67 47.58 -5.20
CA ILE A 119 22.49 48.99 -4.86
C ILE A 119 23.54 49.76 -5.66
N GLY A 120 23.09 50.70 -6.47
CA GLY A 120 23.92 51.65 -7.19
C GLY A 120 23.11 52.92 -7.46
N GLY A 121 22.92 53.73 -6.42
CA GLY A 121 22.46 55.10 -6.56
C GLY A 121 23.64 56.05 -6.67
N THR A 122 23.58 56.96 -7.64
CA THR A 122 24.13 58.32 -7.53
C THR A 122 23.21 59.25 -8.30
N ASP A 123 22.59 60.16 -7.56
CA ASP A 123 21.89 61.35 -8.03
C ASP A 123 22.82 62.22 -8.88
N ASP A 124 22.30 62.79 -9.97
CA ASP A 124 22.38 64.23 -10.22
C ASP A 124 21.72 64.65 -11.55
N LYS A 125 20.90 65.70 -11.43
CA LYS A 125 20.50 66.72 -12.43
C LYS A 125 19.31 66.46 -13.34
N ASP A 126 18.19 67.04 -12.91
CA ASP A 126 17.45 68.08 -13.64
C ASP A 126 17.60 68.04 -15.16
N LYS A 127 16.68 67.33 -15.81
CA LYS A 127 16.17 67.76 -17.10
C LYS A 127 14.68 67.50 -17.16
N GLN A 128 13.95 68.51 -16.71
CA GLN A 128 12.59 68.77 -17.17
C GLN A 128 12.62 68.81 -18.70
N THR A 129 12.18 67.72 -19.31
CA THR A 129 11.63 67.72 -20.65
C THR A 129 10.15 67.46 -20.49
N ASP A 130 9.39 68.54 -20.38
CA ASP A 130 7.97 68.56 -20.69
C ASP A 130 7.79 67.97 -22.09
N THR A 131 7.46 66.68 -22.14
CA THR A 131 6.93 66.05 -23.35
C THR A 131 5.47 65.79 -23.09
N ALA A 132 4.67 66.48 -23.90
CA ALA A 132 3.24 66.50 -23.91
C ALA A 132 2.59 65.14 -23.65
N ASN A 133 1.47 65.20 -22.93
CA ASN A 133 0.42 64.19 -22.95
C ASN A 133 0.16 63.72 -24.39
N ASP A 134 0.64 62.53 -24.72
CA ASP A 134 0.02 61.70 -25.74
C ASP A 134 -0.57 60.49 -25.02
N GLY A 135 -1.89 60.50 -24.89
CA GLY A 135 -2.64 59.56 -24.09
C GLY A 135 -2.66 58.19 -24.73
N THR A 136 -1.64 57.38 -24.46
CA THR A 136 -1.79 55.91 -24.54
C THR A 136 -1.78 55.40 -23.11
N GLN A 137 -2.95 55.38 -22.47
CA GLN A 137 -3.14 54.49 -21.32
C GLN A 137 -2.77 53.10 -21.84
N ALA A 138 -1.76 52.45 -21.25
CA ALA A 138 -1.55 51.03 -21.49
C ALA A 138 -2.91 50.38 -21.21
N ALA A 139 -3.56 49.86 -22.25
CA ALA A 139 -4.80 49.12 -22.06
C ALA A 139 -4.47 48.04 -21.04
N VAL A 140 -5.22 47.95 -19.95
CA VAL A 140 -5.05 46.93 -18.92
C VAL A 140 -6.25 46.00 -19.04
N ILE A 141 -6.03 44.70 -18.87
CA ILE A 141 -7.12 43.72 -18.86
C ILE A 141 -8.02 43.99 -17.65
N THR A 142 -9.30 44.30 -17.91
CA THR A 142 -10.27 44.66 -16.87
C THR A 142 -11.18 43.50 -16.46
N GLN A 143 -11.42 42.54 -17.37
CA GLN A 143 -12.22 41.35 -17.11
C GLN A 143 -11.67 40.13 -17.85
N LEU A 144 -11.71 38.97 -17.19
CA LEU A 144 -11.51 37.65 -17.77
C LEU A 144 -12.82 36.88 -17.67
N THR A 145 -13.41 36.54 -18.82
CA THR A 145 -14.67 35.79 -18.87
C THR A 145 -14.43 34.42 -19.45
N GLN A 146 -14.75 33.37 -18.70
CA GLN A 146 -14.71 32.01 -19.21
C GLN A 146 -15.87 31.80 -20.19
N THR A 147 -15.56 31.32 -21.39
CA THR A 147 -16.55 31.05 -22.46
C THR A 147 -16.79 29.56 -22.70
N SER A 148 -15.88 28.70 -22.24
CA SER A 148 -16.04 27.25 -22.26
C SER A 148 -16.71 26.71 -21.00
N ASP A 149 -17.18 25.46 -21.06
CA ASP A 149 -17.70 24.75 -19.90
C ASP A 149 -16.66 24.66 -18.78
N ALA A 150 -17.13 24.72 -17.53
CA ALA A 150 -16.28 24.55 -16.37
C ALA A 150 -15.81 23.10 -16.25
N VAL A 151 -14.49 22.92 -16.16
CA VAL A 151 -13.88 21.62 -15.95
C VAL A 151 -13.73 21.39 -14.46
N THR A 152 -14.41 20.37 -13.93
CA THR A 152 -14.32 19.95 -12.51
C THR A 152 -13.60 18.63 -12.33
N GLU A 153 -13.54 17.81 -13.38
CA GLU A 153 -12.95 16.47 -13.37
C GLU A 153 -12.09 16.24 -14.60
N ILE A 154 -10.91 15.66 -14.42
CA ILE A 154 -9.98 15.27 -15.49
C ILE A 154 -9.46 13.86 -15.21
N ASP A 155 -9.28 13.03 -16.24
CA ASP A 155 -8.61 11.73 -16.09
C ASP A 155 -7.08 11.88 -16.14
N LEU A 156 -6.39 11.00 -15.43
CA LEU A 156 -4.93 10.89 -15.56
C LEU A 156 -4.49 10.75 -17.02
N GLY A 157 -3.51 11.57 -17.41
CA GLY A 157 -2.97 11.62 -18.75
C GLY A 157 -3.88 12.28 -19.79
N SER A 158 -5.08 12.73 -19.41
CA SER A 158 -5.97 13.49 -20.27
C SER A 158 -5.75 14.99 -20.08
N SER A 159 -6.02 15.74 -21.14
CA SER A 159 -5.97 17.21 -21.16
C SER A 159 -7.33 17.79 -21.54
N GLN A 160 -7.72 18.88 -20.89
CA GLN A 160 -8.90 19.67 -21.23
C GLN A 160 -8.50 21.12 -21.42
N THR A 161 -9.13 21.78 -22.40
CA THR A 161 -8.83 23.18 -22.73
C THR A 161 -10.01 24.06 -22.35
N LEU A 162 -9.73 25.10 -21.59
CA LEU A 162 -10.65 26.17 -21.24
C LEU A 162 -10.39 27.39 -22.13
N THR A 163 -11.44 28.09 -22.53
CA THR A 163 -11.33 29.29 -23.36
C THR A 163 -11.82 30.50 -22.59
N TYR A 164 -10.98 31.53 -22.50
CA TYR A 164 -11.30 32.81 -21.86
C TYR A 164 -11.27 33.94 -22.89
N THR A 165 -12.22 34.86 -22.77
CA THR A 165 -12.21 36.15 -23.45
C THR A 165 -11.75 37.23 -22.49
N VAL A 166 -11.15 38.27 -23.04
CA VAL A 166 -10.51 39.36 -22.31
C VAL A 166 -11.12 40.67 -22.76
N ASP A 167 -11.51 41.52 -21.80
CA ASP A 167 -12.05 42.86 -22.09
C ASP A 167 -11.05 43.97 -21.71
N PRO A 168 -10.80 44.96 -22.60
CA PRO A 168 -11.44 45.17 -23.91
C PRO A 168 -10.93 44.22 -25.02
N SER A 169 -11.82 43.83 -25.94
CA SER A 169 -11.54 42.93 -27.07
C SER A 169 -10.44 43.41 -28.02
N ASP A 170 -10.13 44.71 -27.97
CA ASP A 170 -9.20 45.40 -28.85
C ASP A 170 -7.78 45.45 -28.24
N PHE A 171 -7.59 44.78 -27.09
CA PHE A 171 -6.31 44.67 -26.41
C PHE A 171 -5.27 43.94 -27.29
N ALA A 172 -4.08 44.53 -27.41
CA ALA A 172 -2.96 43.89 -28.11
C ALA A 172 -2.45 42.69 -27.30
N MET A 173 -2.94 41.49 -27.64
CA MET A 173 -2.52 40.24 -26.99
C MET A 173 -1.02 40.01 -27.17
N THR A 174 -0.25 40.20 -26.10
CA THR A 174 1.14 39.77 -26.00
C THR A 174 1.21 38.37 -25.39
N ALA A 175 2.29 37.63 -25.65
CA ALA A 175 2.45 36.25 -25.16
C ALA A 175 2.36 36.11 -23.63
N ASP A 176 2.70 37.18 -22.89
CA ASP A 176 2.73 37.20 -21.42
C ASP A 176 1.52 37.93 -20.80
N ALA A 177 0.50 38.29 -21.59
CA ALA A 177 -0.65 39.06 -21.09
C ALA A 177 -1.47 38.31 -20.04
N VAL A 178 -1.59 36.98 -20.17
CA VAL A 178 -2.31 36.10 -19.23
C VAL A 178 -1.49 34.85 -18.98
N TYR A 179 -1.35 34.49 -17.70
CA TYR A 179 -0.70 33.26 -17.29
C TYR A 179 -1.59 32.47 -16.34
N ALA A 180 -1.33 31.16 -16.23
CA ALA A 180 -2.07 30.29 -15.36
C ALA A 180 -1.13 29.48 -14.47
N THR A 181 -1.53 29.32 -13.21
CA THR A 181 -0.78 28.60 -12.18
C THR A 181 -1.68 27.56 -11.52
N THR A 182 -1.07 26.61 -10.82
CA THR A 182 -1.78 25.61 -10.02
C THR A 182 -1.27 25.59 -8.59
N SER A 183 -2.12 25.19 -7.65
CA SER A 183 -1.73 24.92 -6.27
C SER A 183 -0.82 23.70 -6.14
N ASP A 184 -0.92 22.74 -7.06
CA ASP A 184 -0.16 21.49 -7.02
C ASP A 184 0.27 21.04 -8.43
N SER A 185 1.54 21.26 -8.75
CA SER A 185 2.14 20.94 -10.05
C SER A 185 2.41 19.44 -10.27
N ASP A 186 2.35 18.64 -9.20
CA ASP A 186 2.50 17.19 -9.26
C ASP A 186 1.17 16.53 -9.64
N VAL A 187 0.05 17.13 -9.23
CA VAL A 187 -1.32 16.70 -9.57
C VAL A 187 -1.78 17.23 -10.92
N LEU A 188 -1.57 18.53 -11.19
CA LEU A 188 -2.13 19.22 -12.36
C LEU A 188 -1.05 20.00 -13.10
N ALA A 189 -0.97 19.84 -14.42
CA ALA A 189 -0.21 20.74 -15.29
C ALA A 189 -1.15 21.78 -15.89
N VAL A 190 -0.75 23.05 -15.86
CA VAL A 190 -1.53 24.16 -16.39
C VAL A 190 -0.64 24.99 -17.31
N SER A 191 -1.11 25.27 -18.52
CA SER A 191 -0.47 26.19 -19.47
C SER A 191 -1.51 27.15 -20.04
N ALA A 192 -1.13 28.41 -20.24
CA ALA A 192 -1.98 29.41 -20.90
C ALA A 192 -1.32 29.83 -22.21
N GLU A 193 -2.10 29.87 -23.29
CA GLU A 193 -1.70 30.38 -24.59
C GLU A 193 -2.59 31.56 -24.96
N CYS A 194 -1.96 32.72 -25.20
CA CYS A 194 -2.63 33.92 -25.67
C CYS A 194 -2.64 33.92 -27.20
N LEU A 195 -3.83 33.90 -27.80
CA LEU A 195 -4.04 33.89 -29.24
C LEU A 195 -4.55 35.26 -29.68
N SER A 196 -3.89 35.89 -30.65
CA SER A 196 -4.19 37.26 -31.07
C SER A 196 -5.31 37.36 -32.12
N ASP A 197 -5.60 36.28 -32.87
CA ASP A 197 -6.57 36.28 -33.98
C ASP A 197 -7.49 35.03 -33.96
N PRO A 198 -8.75 35.12 -33.48
CA PRO A 198 -9.31 36.19 -32.64
C PRO A 198 -8.72 36.20 -31.22
N ALA A 199 -8.67 37.39 -30.60
CA ALA A 199 -8.17 37.63 -29.26
C ALA A 199 -8.86 36.74 -28.20
N ARG A 200 -8.18 35.68 -27.76
CA ARG A 200 -8.65 34.77 -26.71
C ARG A 200 -7.47 34.11 -25.98
N VAL A 201 -7.74 33.59 -24.79
CA VAL A 201 -6.77 32.82 -24.00
C VAL A 201 -7.25 31.39 -23.89
N GLU A 202 -6.41 30.44 -24.33
CA GLU A 202 -6.65 29.01 -24.16
C GLU A 202 -5.81 28.49 -22.99
N VAL A 203 -6.48 27.92 -21.99
CA VAL A 203 -5.83 27.35 -20.81
C VAL A 203 -5.96 25.84 -20.86
N THR A 204 -4.85 25.13 -21.00
CA THR A 204 -4.82 23.67 -21.02
C THR A 204 -4.52 23.12 -19.64
N LEU A 205 -5.43 22.30 -19.13
CA LEU A 205 -5.32 21.57 -17.87
C LEU A 205 -5.01 20.11 -18.17
N THR A 206 -3.93 19.56 -17.62
CA THR A 206 -3.49 18.18 -17.85
C THR A 206 -3.33 17.43 -16.53
N GLY A 207 -4.04 16.32 -16.36
CA GLY A 207 -3.96 15.49 -15.16
C GLY A 207 -2.67 14.67 -15.11
N LYS A 208 -1.85 14.85 -14.06
CA LYS A 208 -0.58 14.14 -13.87
C LYS A 208 -0.63 13.07 -12.78
N ALA A 209 -1.28 13.36 -11.66
CA ALA A 209 -1.45 12.44 -10.54
C ALA A 209 -2.86 12.59 -9.94
N ALA A 210 -3.38 11.51 -9.35
CA ALA A 210 -4.73 11.53 -8.80
C ALA A 210 -4.77 12.41 -7.56
N GLY A 211 -5.78 13.28 -7.47
CA GLY A 211 -5.86 14.28 -6.41
C GLY A 211 -6.68 15.48 -6.83
N THR A 212 -6.82 16.44 -5.92
CA THR A 212 -7.54 17.69 -6.17
C THR A 212 -6.54 18.83 -6.20
N ALA A 213 -6.61 19.68 -7.21
CA ALA A 213 -5.77 20.86 -7.35
C ALA A 213 -6.60 22.06 -7.79
N ASP A 214 -6.22 23.24 -7.30
CA ASP A 214 -6.79 24.50 -7.73
C ASP A 214 -5.94 25.05 -8.89
N TYR A 215 -6.59 25.73 -9.84
CA TYR A 215 -5.93 26.50 -10.88
C TYR A 215 -6.34 27.96 -10.78
N THR A 216 -5.41 28.86 -11.09
CA THR A 216 -5.63 30.31 -11.12
C THR A 216 -5.15 30.86 -12.44
N VAL A 217 -6.02 31.56 -13.16
CA VAL A 217 -5.70 32.30 -14.38
C VAL A 217 -5.63 33.79 -14.02
N ARG A 218 -4.52 34.46 -14.31
CA ARG A 218 -4.27 35.87 -13.95
C ARG A 218 -3.82 36.67 -15.16
N ALA A 219 -4.31 37.90 -15.25
CA ALA A 219 -3.72 38.91 -16.12
C ALA A 219 -2.42 39.46 -15.49
N ALA A 220 -1.39 39.73 -16.29
CA ALA A 220 -0.07 40.13 -15.79
C ALA A 220 -0.02 41.54 -15.17
N ASP A 221 -0.87 42.45 -15.65
CA ASP A 221 -0.87 43.87 -15.27
C ASP A 221 -2.15 44.31 -14.53
N SER A 222 -2.94 43.36 -14.03
CA SER A 222 -4.15 43.65 -13.25
C SER A 222 -4.43 42.63 -12.15
N ASP A 223 -5.24 43.02 -11.17
CA ASP A 223 -5.72 42.14 -10.10
C ASP A 223 -6.82 41.17 -10.58
N VAL A 224 -7.10 41.14 -11.89
CA VAL A 224 -8.14 40.29 -12.47
C VAL A 224 -7.64 38.85 -12.50
N GLN A 225 -8.32 38.00 -11.74
CA GLN A 225 -8.05 36.58 -11.67
C GLN A 225 -9.33 35.75 -11.71
N GLN A 226 -9.22 34.54 -12.24
CA GLN A 226 -10.24 33.50 -12.19
C GLN A 226 -9.63 32.26 -11.56
N THR A 227 -10.38 31.61 -10.67
CA THR A 227 -9.93 30.40 -9.96
C THR A 227 -10.95 29.29 -10.15
N GLY A 228 -10.47 28.07 -10.33
CA GLY A 228 -11.31 26.88 -10.32
C GLY A 228 -10.60 25.72 -9.62
N GLN A 229 -11.36 24.70 -9.28
CA GLN A 229 -10.86 23.47 -8.67
C GLN A 229 -11.13 22.29 -9.60
N VAL A 230 -10.14 21.41 -9.73
CA VAL A 230 -10.22 20.21 -10.55
C VAL A 230 -9.81 19.00 -9.74
N THR A 231 -10.58 17.91 -9.90
CA THR A 231 -10.22 16.60 -9.37
C THR A 231 -9.70 15.72 -10.51
N VAL A 232 -8.48 15.22 -10.35
CA VAL A 232 -7.85 14.29 -11.28
C VAL A 232 -8.11 12.86 -10.81
N HIS A 233 -8.75 12.06 -11.68
CA HIS A 233 -9.12 10.68 -11.40
C HIS A 233 -8.16 9.67 -12.01
N ASP A 234 -7.80 8.66 -11.22
CA ASP A 234 -7.19 7.42 -11.74
C ASP A 234 -8.27 6.36 -11.88
N ARG A 235 -9.17 6.53 -12.86
CA ARG A 235 -10.31 5.63 -13.04
C ARG A 235 -9.89 4.17 -13.20
N ALA A 236 -8.70 3.91 -13.74
CA ALA A 236 -8.15 2.55 -13.84
C ALA A 236 -7.78 1.99 -12.46
N ALA A 237 -6.98 2.72 -11.67
CA ALA A 237 -6.61 2.26 -10.33
C ALA A 237 -7.81 2.19 -9.38
N GLU A 238 -8.76 3.12 -9.49
CA GLU A 238 -10.01 3.13 -8.72
C GLU A 238 -10.85 1.88 -9.03
N GLN A 239 -11.00 1.52 -10.31
CA GLN A 239 -11.71 0.29 -10.71
C GLN A 239 -11.01 -0.97 -10.21
N GLU A 240 -9.68 -1.05 -10.33
CA GLU A 240 -8.93 -2.18 -9.79
C GLU A 240 -9.07 -2.32 -8.27
N ALA A 241 -9.06 -1.20 -7.54
CA ALA A 241 -9.27 -1.19 -6.10
C ALA A 241 -10.68 -1.63 -5.73
N ALA A 242 -11.69 -1.16 -6.47
CA ALA A 242 -13.09 -1.56 -6.29
C ALA A 242 -13.30 -3.05 -6.57
N GLU A 243 -12.70 -3.59 -7.63
CA GLU A 243 -12.77 -5.03 -7.96
C GLU A 243 -12.10 -5.88 -6.87
N LYS A 244 -10.91 -5.48 -6.40
CA LYS A 244 -10.22 -6.18 -5.30
C LYS A 244 -11.04 -6.15 -4.01
N ALA A 245 -11.65 -5.02 -3.68
CA ALA A 245 -12.52 -4.90 -2.51
C ALA A 245 -13.80 -5.74 -2.66
N ALA A 246 -14.40 -5.78 -3.84
CA ALA A 246 -15.56 -6.63 -4.13
C ALA A 246 -15.21 -8.13 -4.03
N ALA A 247 -14.05 -8.54 -4.56
CA ALA A 247 -13.56 -9.90 -4.45
C ALA A 247 -13.28 -10.30 -3.00
N GLU A 248 -12.70 -9.40 -2.19
CA GLU A 248 -12.48 -9.65 -0.77
C GLU A 248 -13.80 -9.80 -0.01
N LYS A 249 -14.77 -8.90 -0.26
CA LYS A 249 -16.10 -8.99 0.36
C LYS A 249 -16.81 -10.30 -0.02
N ALA A 250 -16.75 -10.70 -1.28
CA ALA A 250 -17.32 -11.96 -1.74
C ALA A 250 -16.63 -13.17 -1.08
N ALA A 251 -15.30 -13.15 -0.91
CA ALA A 251 -14.57 -14.20 -0.21
C ALA A 251 -14.93 -14.28 1.28
N GLN A 252 -15.10 -13.13 1.95
CA GLN A 252 -15.56 -13.06 3.34
C GLN A 252 -16.99 -13.61 3.48
N GLU A 253 -17.88 -13.27 2.56
CA GLU A 253 -19.26 -13.76 2.55
C GLU A 253 -19.29 -15.29 2.35
N GLN A 254 -18.53 -15.82 1.38
CA GLN A 254 -18.40 -17.26 1.16
C GLN A 254 -17.84 -17.98 2.39
N ALA A 255 -16.79 -17.44 3.03
CA ALA A 255 -16.24 -18.01 4.25
C ALA A 255 -17.24 -17.99 5.40
N SER A 256 -18.05 -16.92 5.52
CA SER A 256 -19.11 -16.83 6.52
C SER A 256 -20.24 -17.83 6.26
N ALA A 257 -20.59 -18.05 5.00
CA ALA A 257 -21.59 -19.03 4.59
C ALA A 257 -21.11 -20.47 4.84
N GLU A 258 -19.85 -20.78 4.56
CA GLU A 258 -19.25 -22.09 4.88
C GLU A 258 -19.16 -22.32 6.40
N ALA A 259 -18.81 -21.29 7.18
CA ALA A 259 -18.82 -21.35 8.64
C ALA A 259 -20.24 -21.58 9.19
N ALA A 260 -21.25 -20.91 8.62
CA ALA A 260 -22.64 -21.13 8.98
C ALA A 260 -23.12 -22.55 8.63
N ALA A 261 -22.78 -23.04 7.43
CA ALA A 261 -23.13 -24.39 6.99
C ALA A 261 -22.48 -25.47 7.86
N THR A 262 -21.21 -25.30 8.25
CA THR A 262 -20.52 -26.23 9.16
C THR A 262 -21.12 -26.22 10.56
N GLN A 263 -21.53 -25.05 11.09
CA GLN A 263 -22.26 -24.97 12.35
C GLN A 263 -23.62 -25.64 12.29
N GLN A 264 -24.39 -25.43 11.21
CA GLN A 264 -25.68 -26.09 11.02
C GLN A 264 -25.52 -27.61 10.93
N ALA A 265 -24.56 -28.11 10.17
CA ALA A 265 -24.27 -29.54 10.10
C ALA A 265 -23.88 -30.12 11.47
N ALA A 266 -23.09 -29.40 12.26
CA ALA A 266 -22.73 -29.82 13.62
C ALA A 266 -23.95 -29.84 14.57
N GLN A 267 -24.86 -28.85 14.45
CA GLN A 267 -26.10 -28.82 15.21
C GLN A 267 -27.04 -29.96 14.82
N GLU A 268 -27.16 -30.27 13.53
CA GLU A 268 -27.96 -31.39 13.03
C GLU A 268 -27.40 -32.74 13.51
N GLN A 269 -26.07 -32.92 13.47
CA GLN A 269 -25.42 -34.10 14.03
C GLN A 269 -25.65 -34.22 15.54
N ALA A 270 -25.58 -33.11 16.28
CA ALA A 270 -25.86 -33.10 17.72
C ALA A 270 -27.33 -33.44 18.02
N ALA A 271 -28.27 -32.90 17.23
CA ALA A 271 -29.70 -33.21 17.34
C ALA A 271 -30.01 -34.68 16.98
N ALA A 272 -29.33 -35.23 15.97
CA ALA A 272 -29.44 -36.64 15.60
C ALA A 272 -28.90 -37.57 16.71
N GLN A 273 -27.80 -37.19 17.38
CA GLN A 273 -27.28 -37.94 18.54
C GLN A 273 -28.23 -37.88 19.74
N GLN A 274 -28.92 -36.76 19.96
CA GLN A 274 -29.87 -36.61 21.06
C GLN A 274 -31.18 -37.39 20.82
N SER A 275 -31.58 -37.58 19.57
CA SER A 275 -32.76 -38.36 19.20
C SER A 275 -32.50 -39.88 19.05
N GLU A 276 -31.26 -40.34 19.28
CA GLU A 276 -30.92 -41.76 19.29
C GLU A 276 -31.75 -42.50 20.37
N THR A 277 -32.45 -43.57 19.95
CA THR A 277 -33.27 -44.37 20.87
C THR A 277 -32.39 -45.26 21.74
N VAL A 278 -32.54 -45.13 23.05
CA VAL A 278 -31.82 -45.89 24.08
C VAL A 278 -32.81 -46.54 25.05
N TYR A 279 -32.35 -47.58 25.73
CA TYR A 279 -33.17 -48.42 26.60
C TYR A 279 -32.77 -48.24 28.06
N ILE A 280 -33.74 -47.93 28.92
CA ILE A 280 -33.56 -47.81 30.37
C ILE A 280 -34.45 -48.79 31.12
N THR A 281 -33.97 -49.30 32.24
CA THR A 281 -34.77 -50.12 33.18
C THR A 281 -35.20 -49.27 34.39
N PRO A 282 -36.43 -49.43 34.93
CA PRO A 282 -36.96 -48.58 36.00
C PRO A 282 -36.07 -48.45 37.25
N SER A 283 -35.40 -49.54 37.66
CA SER A 283 -34.52 -49.61 38.83
C SER A 283 -33.02 -49.57 38.50
N GLY A 284 -32.65 -49.50 37.22
CA GLY A 284 -31.25 -49.59 36.79
C GLY A 284 -30.53 -48.24 36.80
N LYS A 285 -29.25 -48.27 37.19
CA LYS A 285 -28.33 -47.10 37.16
C LYS A 285 -27.68 -46.89 35.78
N ARG A 286 -27.94 -47.78 34.82
CA ARG A 286 -27.33 -47.79 33.50
C ARG A 286 -28.36 -47.70 32.38
N TRP A 287 -27.97 -47.08 31.26
CA TRP A 287 -28.71 -47.11 30.00
C TRP A 287 -28.01 -48.01 28.99
N HIS A 288 -28.77 -48.48 28.00
CA HIS A 288 -28.32 -49.49 27.03
C HIS A 288 -28.66 -49.04 25.60
N ARG A 289 -27.77 -49.29 24.63
CA ARG A 289 -28.06 -49.02 23.20
C ARG A 289 -28.82 -50.15 22.50
N SER A 290 -28.95 -51.32 23.13
CA SER A 290 -29.68 -52.46 22.58
C SER A 290 -30.70 -53.03 23.56
N ALA A 291 -31.89 -53.35 23.04
CA ALA A 291 -32.97 -53.97 23.82
C ALA A 291 -32.57 -55.32 24.42
N SER A 292 -31.78 -56.11 23.67
CA SER A 292 -31.28 -57.42 24.10
C SER A 292 -30.33 -57.34 25.30
N CYS A 293 -29.55 -56.26 25.41
CA CYS A 293 -28.67 -56.04 26.56
C CYS A 293 -29.41 -55.43 27.76
N ALA A 294 -30.49 -54.67 27.51
CA ALA A 294 -31.28 -54.02 28.55
C ALA A 294 -32.21 -54.98 29.32
N GLY A 295 -32.58 -56.12 28.70
CA GLY A 295 -33.45 -57.13 29.30
C GLY A 295 -34.94 -56.80 29.18
N LYS A 296 -35.80 -57.71 29.66
CA LYS A 296 -37.24 -57.75 29.34
C LYS A 296 -38.07 -56.58 29.91
N ASN A 297 -37.54 -55.85 30.89
CA ASN A 297 -38.25 -54.75 31.58
C ASN A 297 -37.78 -53.36 31.13
N ALA A 298 -37.07 -53.27 30.00
CA ALA A 298 -36.54 -52.02 29.49
C ALA A 298 -37.59 -51.22 28.70
N ARG A 299 -37.55 -49.89 28.83
CA ARG A 299 -38.35 -48.94 28.05
C ARG A 299 -37.45 -48.19 27.08
N ALA A 300 -37.92 -48.02 25.85
CA ALA A 300 -37.27 -47.17 24.85
C ALA A 300 -37.53 -45.70 25.18
N VAL A 301 -36.46 -44.92 25.23
CA VAL A 301 -36.45 -43.48 25.52
C VAL A 301 -35.42 -42.79 24.63
N THR A 302 -35.49 -41.48 24.52
CA THR A 302 -34.48 -40.64 23.85
C THR A 302 -33.39 -40.21 24.83
N MET A 303 -32.27 -39.71 24.30
CA MET A 303 -31.06 -39.49 25.09
C MET A 303 -31.21 -38.38 26.16
N ASP A 304 -32.15 -37.45 25.96
CA ASP A 304 -32.57 -36.43 26.92
C ASP A 304 -33.30 -37.00 28.16
N GLN A 305 -33.94 -38.16 28.04
CA GLN A 305 -34.72 -38.79 29.11
C GLN A 305 -33.91 -39.76 29.99
N VAL A 306 -32.64 -40.00 29.62
CA VAL A 306 -31.72 -40.90 30.36
C VAL A 306 -31.41 -40.36 31.75
N GLY A 307 -31.36 -39.03 31.91
CA GLY A 307 -31.02 -38.35 33.16
C GLY A 307 -29.57 -38.60 33.57
N SER A 308 -29.33 -38.89 34.86
CA SER A 308 -27.98 -39.11 35.42
C SER A 308 -27.46 -40.56 35.32
N ARG A 309 -28.08 -41.40 34.48
CA ARG A 309 -27.69 -42.82 34.32
C ARG A 309 -26.39 -42.95 33.52
N THR A 310 -25.59 -43.96 33.85
CA THR A 310 -24.29 -44.21 33.18
C THR A 310 -24.41 -45.17 31.99
N PRO A 311 -23.54 -45.08 30.98
CA PRO A 311 -23.54 -46.05 29.87
C PRO A 311 -23.23 -47.48 30.34
N CYS A 312 -23.92 -48.46 29.78
CA CYS A 312 -23.59 -49.86 29.95
C CYS A 312 -22.35 -50.23 29.12
N GLN A 313 -21.27 -50.64 29.79
CA GLN A 313 -20.00 -51.02 29.14
C GLN A 313 -20.08 -52.15 28.11
N LYS A 314 -21.20 -52.89 28.04
CA LYS A 314 -21.38 -53.98 27.07
C LYS A 314 -22.06 -53.54 25.77
N CYS A 315 -22.83 -52.45 25.79
CA CYS A 315 -23.66 -52.07 24.65
C CYS A 315 -23.72 -50.57 24.35
N ALA A 316 -23.14 -49.70 25.17
CA ALA A 316 -23.11 -48.25 24.97
C ALA A 316 -21.75 -47.76 24.48
#